data_AF-A0A661T2X0-F1
#
_entry.id   AF-A0A661T2X0-F1
#
_cell.length_a   1.000
_cell.length_b   1.000
_cell.length_c   1.000
_cell.angle_alpha   90.00
_cell.angle_beta   90.00
_cell.angle_gamma   90.00
#
_symmetry.space_group_name_H-M   'P 1'
#
loop_
_entity.id
_entity.type
_entity.pdbx_description
1 polymer ?
#
loop_
_entity_poly.entity_id
_entity_poly.type
_entity_poly.pdbx_seq_one_letter_code
_entity_poly.pdbx_strand_id
1 'polypeptide(L)' 'DSVGLCRENGSFERLTGGRKRGKEERSSFFRKGAVGDWKNHFNPRCVDAFMRNGGDMLRELGYR' A
#
# COMPACT_ATOMS: atom_id res chain seq x y z
N ASP A 1 -10.96 -8.00 22.83
CA ASP A 1 -11.26 -9.38 22.37
C ASP A 1 -10.09 -9.88 21.52
N SER A 2 -10.14 -11.13 21.06
CA SER A 2 -9.08 -11.74 20.25
C SER A 2 -8.82 -10.99 18.93
N VAL A 3 -9.86 -10.41 18.32
CA VAL A 3 -9.76 -9.64 17.07
C VAL A 3 -8.96 -8.36 17.27
N GLY A 4 -9.21 -7.63 18.36
CA GLY A 4 -8.45 -6.43 18.72
C GLY A 4 -6.96 -6.73 18.88
N LEU A 5 -6.63 -7.83 19.57
CA LEU A 5 -5.25 -8.28 19.75
C LEU A 5 -4.59 -8.64 18.42
N CYS A 6 -5.27 -9.36 17.52
CA CYS A 6 -4.75 -9.66 16.19
C CYS A 6 -4.48 -8.39 15.38
N ARG A 7 -5.39 -7.41 15.42
CA ARG A 7 -5.23 -6.14 14.71
C ARG A 7 -4.06 -5.31 15.24
N GLU A 8 -3.88 -5.27 16.56
CA GLU A 8 -2.76 -4.57 17.19
C GLU A 8 -1.42 -5.23 16.86
N ASN A 9 -1.32 -6.56 17.03
CA ASN A 9 -0.11 -7.31 16.74
C ASN A 9 0.27 -7.26 15.25
N GLY A 10 -0.71 -7.21 14.35
CA GLY A 10 -0.51 -7.03 12.92
C GLY A 10 -0.38 -5.57 12.46
N SER A 11 -0.39 -4.60 13.38
CA SER A 11 -0.25 -3.19 13.00
C SER A 11 1.16 -2.88 12.47
N PHE A 12 1.26 -1.94 11.53
CA PHE A 12 2.54 -1.53 10.97
C PHE A 12 3.47 -1.01 12.07
N GLU A 13 2.94 -0.21 12.99
CA GLU A 13 3.67 0.33 14.12
C GLU A 13 4.27 -0.80 14.97
N ARG A 14 3.52 -1.86 15.26
CA ARG A 14 4.03 -2.99 16.04
C ARG A 14 5.08 -3.80 15.27
N LEU A 15 4.83 -4.05 13.98
CA LEU A 15 5.75 -4.79 13.10
C LEU A 15 7.05 -4.03 12.79
N THR A 16 7.09 -2.72 13.01
CA THR A 16 8.25 -1.85 12.72
C THR A 16 8.93 -1.28 13.96
N GLY A 17 8.58 -1.75 15.16
CA GLY A 17 9.17 -1.25 16.41
C GLY A 17 8.80 0.20 16.71
N GLY A 18 7.61 0.64 16.31
CA GLY A 18 7.05 1.95 16.63
C GLY A 18 7.10 2.99 15.51
N ARG A 19 7.60 2.63 14.32
CA ARG A 19 7.62 3.56 13.19
C ARG A 19 6.21 3.83 12.68
N LYS A 20 5.88 5.11 12.52
CA LYS A 20 4.58 5.54 12.01
C LYS A 20 4.47 5.32 10.50
N ARG A 21 3.28 4.96 10.04
CA ARG A 21 2.96 4.87 8.60
C ARG A 21 3.30 6.20 7.89
N GLY A 22 3.81 6.11 6.68
CA GLY A 22 4.29 7.24 5.90
C GLY A 22 5.79 7.54 6.09
N LYS A 23 6.38 7.17 7.23
CA LYS A 23 7.83 7.32 7.45
C LYS A 23 8.58 6.20 6.73
N GLU A 24 9.23 6.56 5.62
CA GLU A 24 9.99 5.63 4.80
C GLU A 24 11.28 5.17 5.49
N GLU A 25 11.57 3.88 5.36
CA GLU A 25 12.89 3.29 5.58
C GLU A 25 13.07 2.30 4.40
N ARG A 26 14.16 2.45 3.63
CA ARG A 26 14.35 1.72 2.35
C ARG A 26 14.98 0.34 2.50
N SER A 27 15.72 0.11 3.58
CA SER A 27 16.38 -1.17 3.91
C SER A 27 15.44 -2.17 4.60
N SER A 28 14.25 -1.74 5.00
CA SER A 28 13.28 -2.48 5.78
C SER A 28 12.26 -3.15 4.87
N PHE A 29 11.92 -4.39 5.22
CA PHE A 29 10.80 -5.10 4.61
C PHE A 29 9.49 -4.30 4.69
N PHE A 30 9.23 -3.65 5.83
CA PHE A 30 8.06 -2.81 6.04
C PHE A 30 8.33 -1.36 5.63
N ARG A 31 8.54 -1.10 4.33
CA ARG A 31 9.09 0.17 3.83
C ARG A 31 8.39 1.45 4.31
N LYS A 32 7.09 1.61 4.07
CA LYS A 32 6.36 2.87 4.35
C LYS A 32 5.01 2.69 5.03
N GLY A 33 4.29 1.60 4.75
CA GLY A 33 3.00 1.32 5.39
C GLY A 33 1.87 2.29 5.02
N ALA A 34 1.99 3.01 3.90
CA ALA A 34 1.04 4.04 3.48
C ALA A 34 0.40 3.71 2.12
N VAL A 35 -0.93 3.88 2.06
CA VAL A 35 -1.71 3.80 0.81
C VAL A 35 -1.52 5.09 0.02
N GLY A 36 -1.47 4.99 -1.31
CA GLY A 36 -1.38 6.15 -2.20
C GLY A 36 0.04 6.62 -2.52
N ASP A 37 1.08 5.96 -2.01
CA ASP A 37 2.48 6.34 -2.28
C ASP A 37 2.83 6.32 -3.77
N TRP A 38 2.11 5.54 -4.57
CA TRP A 38 2.24 5.47 -6.02
C TRP A 38 2.11 6.86 -6.70
N LYS A 39 1.32 7.78 -6.13
CA LYS A 39 1.15 9.15 -6.64
C LYS A 39 2.44 9.97 -6.63
N ASN A 40 3.40 9.63 -5.78
CA ASN A 40 4.70 10.31 -5.69
C ASN A 40 5.70 9.81 -6.75
N HIS A 41 5.42 8.68 -7.41
CA HIS A 41 6.35 8.01 -8.33
C HIS A 41 5.83 7.95 -9.76
N PHE A 42 4.51 7.88 -9.95
CA PHE A 42 3.90 7.84 -11.27
C PHE A 42 3.48 9.21 -11.76
N ASN A 43 3.86 9.53 -13.00
CA ASN A 43 3.34 10.69 -13.72
C ASN A 43 2.07 10.30 -14.51
N PRO A 44 1.36 11.26 -15.13
CA PRO A 44 0.12 10.98 -15.87
C PRO A 44 0.29 9.92 -16.96
N ARG A 45 1.42 9.92 -17.70
CA ARG A 45 1.68 8.92 -18.75
C ARG A 45 1.75 7.50 -18.22
N CYS A 46 2.29 7.31 -17.01
CA CYS A 46 2.34 6.00 -16.38
C CYS A 46 0.94 5.51 -16.02
N VAL A 47 0.09 6.40 -15.51
CA VAL A 47 -1.31 6.09 -15.19
C VAL A 47 -2.08 5.71 -16.45
N ASP A 48 -1.92 6.49 -17.53
CA ASP A 48 -2.56 6.21 -18.81
C ASP A 48 -2.12 4.86 -19.38
N ALA A 49 -0.82 4.57 -19.32
CA ALA A 49 -0.29 3.28 -19.75
C ALA A 49 -0.85 2.14 -18.90
N PHE A 50 -0.93 2.29 -17.58
CA PHE A 50 -1.50 1.26 -16.71
C PHE A 50 -2.98 1.00 -17.05
N MET A 51 -3.78 2.06 -17.14
CA MET A 51 -5.21 1.94 -17.43
C MET A 51 -5.49 1.36 -18.82
N ARG A 52 -4.70 1.74 -19.84
CA ARG A 52 -4.82 1.18 -21.19
C ARG A 52 -4.54 -0.32 -21.25
N ASN A 53 -3.61 -0.82 -20.43
CA ASN A 53 -3.20 -2.22 -20.48
C ASN A 53 -3.93 -3.13 -19.49
N GLY A 54 -4.37 -2.61 -18.34
CA GLY A 54 -4.96 -3.42 -17.27
C GLY A 54 -6.32 -2.96 -16.76
N GLY A 55 -6.80 -1.79 -17.19
CA GLY A 55 -8.04 -1.21 -16.66
C GLY A 55 -9.28 -2.05 -16.95
N ASP A 56 -9.36 -2.67 -18.13
CA ASP A 56 -10.46 -3.57 -18.49
C ASP A 56 -10.45 -4.83 -17.62
N MET A 57 -9.27 -5.46 -17.44
CA MET A 57 -9.10 -6.66 -16.62
C MET A 57 -9.49 -6.41 -15.15
N LEU A 58 -9.13 -5.26 -14.58
CA LEU A 58 -9.55 -4.91 -13.22
C LEU A 58 -11.07 -4.89 -13.06
N ARG A 59 -11.78 -4.33 -14.06
CA ARG A 59 -13.25 -4.29 -14.08
C ARG A 59 -13.86 -5.67 -14.24
N GLU A 60 -13.32 -6.49 -15.14
CA GLU A 60 -13.78 -7.87 -15.36
C GLU A 60 -13.62 -8.74 -14.11
N LEU A 61 -12.54 -8.54 -13.36
CA LEU A 61 -12.29 -9.24 -12.09
C LEU A 61 -13.08 -8.65 -10.89
N GLY A 62 -13.87 -7.60 -11.10
CA GLY A 62 -14.72 -7.00 -10.08
C GLY A 62 -14.02 -6.07 -9.09
N TYR A 63 -12.79 -5.64 -9.38
CA TYR A 63 -12.11 -4.61 -8.60
C TYR A 63 -12.75 -3.24 -8.86
N ARG A 64 -12.97 -2.47 -7.78
CA ARG A 64 -13.62 -1.15 -7.80
C ARG A 64 -12.70 -0.09 -7.22
#